data_AF-A0AAU5XW97-F1
#
_entry.id   AF-A0AAU5XW97-F1
#
_cell.length_a   1.000
_cell.length_b   1.000
_cell.length_c   1.000
_cell.angle_alpha   90.00
_cell.angle_beta   90.00
_cell.angle_gamma   90.00
#
_symmetry.space_group_name_H-M   'P 1'
#
loop_
_entity.id
_entity.type
_entity.pdbx_description
1 polymer ?
#
loop_
_entity_poly.entity_id
_entity_poly.type
_entity_poly.pdbx_seq_one_letter_code
_entity_poly.pdbx_strand_id
1 'polypeptide(L)'
;MSSGIDGGQLDLSGVRWLPGGARLAAVAQAELPQKDGLAAAFCGLAALRAAGLDVLDQDAVAVAAGTVRGPVVRPPGEAGRPEFRLPVPLVDDPAAAGTRVSGLAAALGSLSGGTLAAVPVTGEWTTETLFDLLAGLWDLPRVAVIARIDGAELGAHDTPERALLDYLDTGVPPLWTSRWRPPGGHFVLVAGIRIGAEGTLLSIVDTYSSFGDNGIHDQPVEWVSAALAGLGVLVVVDADRIAVAHEAARVAGLTPSFWD
;
A
#
# COMPACT_ATOMS: atom_id res chain seq x y z
N MET A 1 34.98 10.26 12.77
CA MET A 1 33.60 9.73 12.84
C MET A 1 32.70 10.80 12.26
N SER A 2 32.42 10.70 10.97
CA SER A 2 31.53 11.62 10.24
C SER A 2 30.23 10.85 10.03
N SER A 3 29.17 11.27 10.72
CA SER A 3 27.82 10.74 10.56
C SER A 3 27.28 11.23 9.22
N GLY A 4 27.44 10.41 8.18
CA GLY A 4 26.79 10.60 6.89
C GLY A 4 25.31 10.27 7.03
N ILE A 5 24.52 11.24 7.50
CA ILE A 5 23.12 11.33 7.09
C ILE A 5 23.20 11.93 5.70
N ASP A 6 23.24 11.07 4.68
CA ASP A 6 23.02 11.52 3.32
C ASP A 6 21.61 12.12 3.27
N GLY A 7 21.56 13.42 3.02
CA GLY A 7 20.32 14.17 2.93
C GLY A 7 19.46 13.58 1.83
N GLY A 8 18.48 12.76 2.24
CA GLY A 8 17.34 12.41 1.42
C GLY A 8 16.78 13.72 0.89
N GLN A 9 16.88 13.90 -0.41
CA GLN A 9 16.48 15.08 -1.15
C GLN A 9 15.06 15.46 -0.72
N LEU A 10 14.93 16.51 0.09
CA LEU A 10 13.65 17.11 0.41
C LEU A 10 13.10 17.63 -0.90
N ASP A 11 12.18 16.89 -1.47
CA ASP A 11 11.29 17.41 -2.50
C ASP A 11 10.55 18.61 -1.91
N LEU A 12 10.21 19.60 -2.74
CA LEU A 12 9.49 20.81 -2.32
C LEU A 12 8.13 20.47 -1.69
N SER A 13 7.65 19.24 -1.87
CA SER A 13 6.47 18.65 -1.23
C SER A 13 6.65 18.30 0.25
N GLY A 14 7.86 18.31 0.81
CA GLY A 14 8.12 17.91 2.20
C GLY A 14 7.90 16.42 2.51
N VAL A 15 7.65 15.59 1.49
CA VAL A 15 7.47 14.14 1.66
C VAL A 15 8.82 13.47 1.84
N ARG A 16 8.94 12.64 2.88
CA ARG A 16 10.03 11.71 3.08
C ARG A 16 9.61 10.34 2.57
N TRP A 17 10.09 9.96 1.39
CA TRP A 17 9.83 8.64 0.81
C TRP A 17 10.49 7.53 1.63
N LEU A 18 9.78 6.41 1.82
CA LEU A 18 10.38 5.16 2.29
C LEU A 18 11.50 4.73 1.33
N PRO A 19 12.44 3.86 1.75
CA PRO A 19 13.45 3.33 0.84
C PRO A 19 12.84 2.72 -0.43
N GLY A 20 13.08 3.33 -1.59
CA GLY A 20 12.49 2.93 -2.87
C GLY A 20 11.05 3.43 -3.13
N GLY A 21 10.44 4.16 -2.20
CA GLY A 21 9.05 4.63 -2.25
C GLY A 21 8.75 5.56 -3.44
N ALA A 22 9.64 6.50 -3.76
CA ALA A 22 9.46 7.37 -4.93
C ALA A 22 9.41 6.57 -6.26
N ARG A 23 10.27 5.55 -6.39
CA ARG A 23 10.27 4.65 -7.56
C ARG A 23 9.02 3.79 -7.59
N LEU A 24 8.59 3.28 -6.44
CA LEU A 24 7.37 2.51 -6.30
C LEU A 24 6.14 3.32 -6.74
N ALA A 25 6.03 4.56 -6.27
CA ALA A 25 4.97 5.48 -6.66
C ALA A 25 4.97 5.76 -8.18
N ALA A 26 6.12 6.09 -8.76
CA ALA A 26 6.25 6.34 -10.20
C ALA A 26 5.85 5.12 -11.05
N VAL A 27 6.26 3.91 -10.63
CA VAL A 27 5.90 2.66 -11.31
C VAL A 27 4.39 2.39 -11.23
N ALA A 28 3.79 2.59 -10.05
CA ALA A 28 2.35 2.42 -9.87
C ALA A 28 1.57 3.42 -10.72
N GLN A 29 1.93 4.71 -10.70
CA GLN A 29 1.27 5.74 -11.52
C GLN A 29 1.32 5.44 -13.02
N ALA A 30 2.44 4.89 -13.51
CA ALA A 30 2.59 4.50 -14.91
C ALA A 30 1.73 3.28 -15.31
N GLU A 31 1.30 2.46 -14.35
CA GLU A 31 0.42 1.30 -14.58
C GLU A 31 -1.07 1.63 -14.47
N LEU A 32 -1.43 2.76 -13.84
CA LEU A 32 -2.82 3.10 -13.55
C LEU A 32 -3.72 3.06 -14.79
N PRO A 33 -4.99 2.68 -14.61
CA PRO A 33 -5.61 2.17 -13.37
C PRO A 33 -5.36 0.67 -13.16
N GLN A 34 -5.71 0.16 -11.98
CA GLN A 34 -5.90 -1.28 -11.80
C GLN A 34 -6.95 -1.80 -12.79
N LYS A 35 -6.77 -3.06 -13.19
CA LYS A 35 -7.84 -3.83 -13.83
C LYS A 35 -8.91 -4.17 -12.80
N ASP A 36 -10.14 -4.30 -13.27
CA ASP A 36 -11.30 -4.48 -12.40
C ASP A 36 -11.14 -5.71 -11.50
N GLY A 37 -11.10 -5.48 -10.18
CA GLY A 37 -10.94 -6.51 -9.16
C GLY A 37 -9.51 -6.97 -8.90
N LEU A 38 -8.49 -6.27 -9.42
CA LEU A 38 -7.08 -6.68 -9.35
C LEU A 38 -6.22 -5.80 -8.43
N ALA A 39 -6.77 -5.11 -7.43
CA ALA A 39 -6.02 -4.14 -6.61
C ALA A 39 -4.76 -4.75 -5.98
N ALA A 40 -4.88 -5.95 -5.42
CA ALA A 40 -3.75 -6.70 -4.87
C ALA A 40 -2.67 -7.01 -5.93
N ALA A 41 -3.10 -7.43 -7.12
CA ALA A 41 -2.19 -7.77 -8.21
C ALA A 41 -1.53 -6.52 -8.82
N PHE A 42 -2.22 -5.39 -8.87
CA PHE A 42 -1.65 -4.09 -9.20
C PHE A 42 -0.54 -3.70 -8.21
N CYS A 43 -0.81 -3.75 -6.91
CA CYS A 43 0.20 -3.45 -5.88
C CYS A 43 1.40 -4.41 -5.97
N GLY A 44 1.15 -5.70 -6.18
CA GLY A 44 2.19 -6.70 -6.38
C GLY A 44 3.05 -6.43 -7.62
N LEU A 45 2.43 -6.08 -8.74
CA LEU A 45 3.11 -5.70 -9.98
C LEU A 45 4.01 -4.48 -9.77
N ALA A 46 3.49 -3.45 -9.08
CA ALA A 46 4.26 -2.25 -8.77
C ALA A 46 5.48 -2.58 -7.90
N ALA A 47 5.32 -3.43 -6.87
CA ALA A 47 6.43 -3.89 -6.03
C ALA A 47 7.50 -4.66 -6.82
N LEU A 48 7.09 -5.57 -7.72
CA LEU A 48 7.99 -6.34 -8.59
C LEU A 48 8.76 -5.41 -9.55
N ARG A 49 8.08 -4.51 -10.25
CA ARG A 49 8.70 -3.58 -11.20
C ARG A 49 9.58 -2.52 -10.52
N ALA A 50 9.20 -2.07 -9.32
CA ALA A 50 10.04 -1.21 -8.49
C ALA A 50 11.34 -1.93 -8.05
N ALA A 51 11.33 -3.27 -7.99
CA ALA A 51 12.54 -4.08 -7.81
C ALA A 51 13.41 -4.19 -9.07
N GLY A 52 12.93 -3.70 -10.22
CA GLY A 52 13.58 -3.92 -11.51
C GLY A 52 13.28 -5.27 -12.15
N LEU A 53 12.25 -5.99 -11.67
CA LEU A 53 11.81 -7.24 -12.29
C LEU A 53 10.85 -6.95 -13.45
N ASP A 54 11.04 -7.68 -14.55
CA ASP A 54 10.18 -7.57 -15.72
C ASP A 54 9.00 -8.54 -15.61
N VAL A 55 7.88 -8.02 -15.13
CA VAL A 55 6.61 -8.75 -15.03
C VAL A 55 5.61 -8.08 -15.97
N LEU A 56 5.03 -8.90 -16.85
CA LEU A 56 4.31 -8.43 -18.03
C LEU A 56 3.11 -7.54 -17.68
N ASP A 57 2.24 -7.99 -16.79
CA ASP A 57 1.00 -7.28 -16.46
C ASP A 57 0.37 -7.76 -15.13
N GLN A 58 -0.72 -7.09 -14.75
CA GLN A 58 -1.49 -7.39 -13.54
C GLN A 58 -2.08 -8.81 -13.57
N ASP A 59 -2.41 -9.32 -14.76
CA ASP A 59 -3.00 -10.64 -14.92
C ASP A 59 -2.02 -11.75 -14.53
N ALA A 60 -0.74 -11.60 -14.88
CA ALA A 60 0.31 -12.54 -14.49
C ALA A 60 0.41 -12.63 -12.95
N VAL A 61 0.33 -11.49 -12.26
CA VAL A 61 0.34 -11.44 -10.79
C VAL A 61 -0.95 -12.05 -10.23
N ALA A 62 -2.11 -11.70 -10.80
CA ALA A 62 -3.41 -12.20 -10.34
C ALA A 62 -3.52 -13.73 -10.45
N VAL A 63 -3.10 -14.30 -11.58
CA VAL A 63 -3.09 -15.76 -11.77
C VAL A 63 -2.12 -16.44 -10.79
N ALA A 64 -0.91 -15.89 -10.63
CA ALA A 64 0.06 -16.43 -9.68
C ALA A 64 -0.43 -16.35 -8.22
N ALA A 65 -1.17 -15.30 -7.88
CA ALA A 65 -1.72 -15.08 -6.54
C ALA A 65 -3.02 -15.85 -6.27
N GLY A 66 -3.58 -16.52 -7.28
CA GLY A 66 -4.87 -17.21 -7.18
C GLY A 66 -6.05 -16.25 -6.99
N THR A 67 -5.97 -15.04 -7.55
CA THR A 67 -7.04 -14.05 -7.48
C THR A 67 -8.33 -14.58 -8.11
N VAL A 68 -9.45 -14.36 -7.41
CA VAL A 68 -10.80 -14.59 -7.93
C VAL A 68 -11.51 -13.24 -7.97
N ARG A 69 -12.02 -12.85 -9.14
CA ARG A 69 -12.78 -11.60 -9.29
C ARG A 69 -14.20 -11.77 -8.78
N GLY A 70 -14.75 -10.70 -8.24
CA GLY A 70 -16.17 -10.59 -7.86
C GLY A 70 -16.87 -9.51 -8.66
N PRO A 71 -18.11 -9.16 -8.26
CA PRO A 71 -18.80 -7.99 -8.79
C PRO A 71 -17.95 -6.73 -8.67
N VAL A 72 -17.89 -5.95 -9.75
CA VAL A 72 -17.03 -4.76 -9.81
C VAL A 72 -17.62 -3.65 -8.95
N VAL A 73 -16.91 -3.26 -7.90
CA VAL A 73 -17.24 -2.10 -7.06
C VAL A 73 -16.14 -1.05 -7.21
N ARG A 74 -16.48 0.04 -7.89
CA ARG A 74 -15.57 1.13 -8.22
C ARG A 74 -15.86 2.39 -7.37
N PRO A 75 -14.84 3.23 -7.15
CA PRO A 75 -15.07 4.60 -6.69
C PRO A 75 -15.98 5.36 -7.67
N PRO A 76 -16.75 6.35 -7.19
CA PRO A 76 -17.52 7.22 -8.08
C PRO A 76 -16.62 7.89 -9.13
N GLY A 77 -17.03 7.84 -10.41
CA GLY A 77 -16.31 8.48 -11.52
C GLY A 77 -15.29 7.58 -12.23
N GLU A 78 -14.97 6.40 -11.71
CA GLU A 78 -13.98 5.50 -12.31
C GLU A 78 -14.56 4.66 -13.48
N ALA A 79 -13.90 4.75 -14.64
CA ALA A 79 -14.32 4.07 -15.86
C ALA A 79 -14.13 2.55 -15.79
N GLY A 80 -13.18 2.09 -14.97
CA GLY A 80 -12.79 0.68 -14.88
C GLY A 80 -11.90 0.23 -16.04
N ARG A 81 -11.34 -0.98 -15.91
CA ARG A 81 -10.41 -1.57 -16.88
C ARG A 81 -10.66 -3.09 -16.98
N PRO A 82 -11.59 -3.53 -17.84
CA PRO A 82 -12.11 -4.90 -17.84
C PRO A 82 -11.37 -5.85 -18.80
N GLU A 83 -10.30 -5.42 -19.47
CA GLU A 83 -9.57 -6.24 -20.44
C GLU A 83 -8.52 -7.15 -19.78
N PHE A 84 -8.66 -8.46 -19.97
CA PHE A 84 -7.75 -9.48 -19.43
C PHE A 84 -7.12 -10.30 -20.56
N ARG A 85 -5.80 -10.41 -20.56
CA ARG A 85 -4.99 -11.30 -21.39
C ARG A 85 -5.02 -12.73 -20.86
N LEU A 86 -4.99 -12.92 -19.54
CA LEU A 86 -5.11 -14.24 -18.91
C LEU A 86 -6.49 -14.43 -18.28
N PRO A 87 -7.00 -15.68 -18.25
CA PRO A 87 -8.25 -15.97 -17.57
C PRO A 87 -8.09 -15.77 -16.06
N VAL A 88 -8.78 -14.78 -15.50
CA VAL A 88 -8.94 -14.61 -14.05
C VAL A 88 -10.36 -15.05 -13.67
N PRO A 89 -10.53 -16.07 -12.81
CA PRO A 89 -11.83 -16.57 -12.38
C PRO A 89 -12.77 -15.45 -11.93
N LEU A 90 -14.07 -15.61 -12.17
CA LEU A 90 -15.12 -14.67 -11.77
C LEU A 90 -16.19 -15.45 -10.99
N VAL A 91 -16.60 -14.92 -9.85
CA VAL A 91 -17.68 -15.45 -9.01
C VAL A 91 -18.69 -14.37 -8.69
N ASP A 92 -19.95 -14.76 -8.51
CA ASP A 92 -21.03 -13.83 -8.17
C ASP A 92 -21.00 -13.45 -6.68
N ASP A 93 -20.57 -14.37 -5.81
CA ASP A 93 -20.49 -14.16 -4.37
C ASP A 93 -19.29 -13.27 -4.00
N PRO A 94 -19.50 -12.03 -3.53
CA PRO A 94 -18.39 -11.15 -3.14
C PRO A 94 -17.53 -11.70 -2.02
N ALA A 95 -18.07 -12.58 -1.15
CA ALA A 95 -17.31 -13.19 -0.06
C ALA A 95 -16.29 -14.24 -0.55
N ALA A 96 -16.52 -14.81 -1.73
CA ALA A 96 -15.61 -15.75 -2.39
C ALA A 96 -14.59 -15.05 -3.32
N ALA A 97 -14.72 -13.74 -3.50
CA ALA A 97 -13.85 -12.93 -4.35
C ALA A 97 -12.68 -12.32 -3.57
N GLY A 98 -11.67 -11.87 -4.32
CA GLY A 98 -10.49 -11.18 -3.82
C GLY A 98 -9.21 -11.97 -4.05
N THR A 99 -8.14 -11.44 -3.45
CA THR A 99 -6.83 -12.07 -3.43
C THR A 99 -6.45 -12.34 -1.98
N ARG A 100 -6.12 -13.59 -1.68
CA ARG A 100 -5.54 -13.98 -0.40
C ARG A 100 -4.15 -13.37 -0.25
N VAL A 101 -3.84 -12.82 0.91
CA VAL A 101 -2.54 -12.19 1.21
C VAL A 101 -1.41 -13.23 1.14
N SER A 102 -1.67 -14.44 1.62
CA SER A 102 -0.78 -15.61 1.48
C SER A 102 -0.52 -15.97 0.02
N GLY A 103 -1.56 -15.91 -0.82
CA GLY A 103 -1.45 -16.08 -2.27
C GLY A 103 -0.60 -15.00 -2.92
N LEU A 104 -0.83 -13.73 -2.58
CA LEU A 104 -0.03 -12.61 -3.08
C LEU A 104 1.45 -12.72 -2.65
N ALA A 105 1.71 -13.07 -1.39
CA ALA A 105 3.06 -13.26 -0.88
C ALA A 105 3.80 -14.38 -1.63
N ALA A 106 3.12 -15.51 -1.87
CA ALA A 106 3.67 -16.60 -2.67
C ALA A 106 3.94 -16.19 -4.12
N ALA A 107 3.03 -15.44 -4.74
CA ALA A 107 3.20 -14.90 -6.10
C ALA A 107 4.41 -13.98 -6.21
N LEU A 108 4.60 -13.06 -5.25
CA LEU A 108 5.76 -12.17 -5.21
C LEU A 108 7.08 -12.95 -5.12
N GLY A 109 7.14 -13.98 -4.27
CA GLY A 109 8.32 -14.86 -4.18
C GLY A 109 8.55 -15.64 -5.48
N SER A 110 7.50 -16.19 -6.09
CA SER A 110 7.62 -16.99 -7.31
C SER A 110 7.99 -16.16 -8.53
N LEU A 111 7.31 -15.03 -8.76
CA LEU A 111 7.53 -14.16 -9.92
C LEU A 111 8.87 -13.41 -9.84
N SER A 112 9.42 -13.24 -8.63
CA SER A 112 10.77 -12.71 -8.45
C SER A 112 11.88 -13.77 -8.56
N GLY A 113 11.54 -15.05 -8.80
CA GLY A 113 12.53 -16.13 -8.75
C GLY A 113 13.19 -16.29 -7.38
N GLY A 114 12.49 -15.90 -6.30
CA GLY A 114 12.96 -15.96 -4.93
C GLY A 114 13.85 -14.80 -4.50
N THR A 115 14.04 -13.75 -5.32
CA THR A 115 14.83 -12.58 -4.92
C THR A 115 14.08 -11.67 -3.97
N LEU A 116 12.74 -11.71 -3.96
CA LEU A 116 11.90 -10.97 -3.01
C LEU A 116 11.24 -11.91 -2.00
N ALA A 117 11.09 -11.41 -0.78
CA ALA A 117 10.26 -12.01 0.25
C ALA A 117 9.18 -11.01 0.69
N ALA A 118 8.02 -11.55 1.04
CA ALA A 118 6.87 -10.77 1.49
C ALA A 118 6.51 -11.19 2.91
N VAL A 119 6.69 -10.30 3.87
CA VAL A 119 6.46 -10.53 5.30
C VAL A 119 5.08 -9.98 5.66
N PRO A 120 4.09 -10.83 5.97
CA PRO A 120 2.79 -10.36 6.42
C PRO A 120 2.92 -9.83 7.85
N VAL A 121 2.28 -8.70 8.14
CA VAL A 121 2.31 -8.04 9.45
C VAL A 121 0.89 -7.68 9.84
N THR A 122 0.49 -8.08 11.05
CA THR A 122 -0.85 -7.89 11.63
C THR A 122 -0.75 -7.54 13.11
N GLY A 123 -1.83 -7.11 13.73
CA GLY A 123 -1.89 -6.87 15.16
C GLY A 123 -2.86 -5.76 15.51
N GLU A 124 -2.65 -5.16 16.68
CA GLU A 124 -3.34 -3.95 17.10
C GLU A 124 -2.69 -2.74 16.40
N TRP A 125 -3.43 -2.17 15.44
CA TRP A 125 -2.99 -1.00 14.69
C TRP A 125 -3.32 0.28 15.46
N THR A 126 -2.27 0.97 15.89
CA THR A 126 -2.33 2.32 16.43
C THR A 126 -1.40 3.21 15.60
N THR A 127 -1.53 4.52 15.76
CA THR A 127 -0.59 5.47 15.15
C THR A 127 0.87 5.14 15.52
N GLU A 128 1.11 4.75 16.77
CA GLU A 128 2.43 4.38 17.27
C GLU A 128 2.94 3.08 16.62
N THR A 129 2.15 2.01 16.60
CA THR A 129 2.60 0.73 16.02
C THR A 129 2.82 0.82 14.51
N LEU A 130 2.00 1.61 13.80
CA LEU A 130 2.22 1.88 12.38
C LEU A 130 3.48 2.72 12.15
N PHE A 131 3.68 3.79 12.92
CA PHE A 131 4.87 4.63 12.79
C PHE A 131 6.15 3.85 13.08
N ASP A 132 6.19 3.08 14.17
CA ASP A 132 7.35 2.28 14.57
C ASP A 132 7.68 1.20 13.55
N LEU A 133 6.66 0.57 12.94
CA LEU A 133 6.87 -0.34 11.83
C LEU A 133 7.57 0.38 10.67
N LEU A 134 7.04 1.52 10.22
CA LEU A 134 7.60 2.26 9.09
C LEU A 134 9.02 2.78 9.39
N ALA A 135 9.28 3.21 10.63
CA ALA A 135 10.61 3.63 11.08
C ALA A 135 11.60 2.47 11.08
N GLY A 136 11.20 1.29 11.54
CA GLY A 136 12.04 0.07 11.53
C GLY A 136 12.40 -0.42 10.13
N LEU A 137 11.68 0.01 9.09
CA LEU A 137 11.95 -0.32 7.70
C LEU A 137 12.93 0.66 7.02
N TRP A 138 13.33 1.75 7.69
CA TRP A 138 14.10 2.83 7.08
C TRP A 138 15.53 2.44 6.70
N ASP A 139 16.11 1.45 7.40
CA ASP A 139 17.47 0.96 7.16
C ASP A 139 17.56 -0.08 6.04
N LEU A 140 16.42 -0.46 5.45
CA LEU A 140 16.38 -1.35 4.30
C LEU A 140 16.82 -0.60 3.03
N PRO A 141 17.51 -1.26 2.09
CA PRO A 141 17.87 -0.62 0.82
C PRO A 141 16.64 -0.28 -0.03
N ARG A 142 15.58 -1.09 0.10
CA ARG A 142 14.30 -0.93 -0.58
C ARG A 142 13.20 -1.68 0.17
N VAL A 143 12.01 -1.11 0.15
CA VAL A 143 10.80 -1.72 0.72
C VAL A 143 9.57 -1.30 -0.10
N ALA A 144 8.64 -2.22 -0.28
CA ALA A 144 7.29 -1.89 -0.69
C ALA A 144 6.30 -2.35 0.38
N VAL A 145 5.50 -1.43 0.91
CA VAL A 145 4.49 -1.73 1.93
C VAL A 145 3.13 -1.78 1.22
N ILE A 146 2.58 -2.98 1.09
CA ILE A 146 1.25 -3.20 0.51
C ILE A 146 0.25 -3.33 1.66
N ALA A 147 -0.67 -2.38 1.79
CA ALA A 147 -1.68 -2.38 2.85
C ALA A 147 -3.01 -2.91 2.31
N ARG A 148 -3.68 -3.79 3.07
CA ARG A 148 -5.10 -4.09 2.88
C ARG A 148 -5.89 -3.27 3.88
N ILE A 149 -6.77 -2.41 3.39
CA ILE A 149 -7.45 -1.39 4.19
C ILE A 149 -8.96 -1.43 3.99
N ASP A 150 -9.69 -0.90 4.98
CA ASP A 150 -11.06 -0.44 4.80
C ASP A 150 -11.06 0.99 4.23
N GLY A 151 -11.33 1.12 2.93
CA GLY A 151 -11.27 2.40 2.23
C GLY A 151 -12.26 3.46 2.73
N ALA A 152 -13.25 3.09 3.56
CA ALA A 152 -14.19 4.03 4.16
C ALA A 152 -13.68 4.66 5.47
N GLU A 153 -12.62 4.12 6.08
CA GLU A 153 -11.96 4.72 7.24
C GLU A 153 -10.95 5.81 6.82
N LEU A 154 -10.61 5.87 5.53
CA LEU A 154 -9.76 6.93 4.98
C LEU A 154 -10.52 8.24 4.79
N GLY A 155 -9.74 9.30 4.64
CA GLY A 155 -10.18 10.60 4.17
C GLY A 155 -10.77 10.54 2.78
N ALA A 156 -11.71 11.42 2.49
CA ALA A 156 -12.23 11.55 1.15
C ALA A 156 -11.10 11.96 0.19
N HIS A 157 -11.15 11.43 -1.03
CA HIS A 157 -10.13 11.67 -2.05
C HIS A 157 -10.04 13.13 -2.52
N ASP A 158 -11.09 13.90 -2.27
CA ASP A 158 -11.23 15.32 -2.52
C ASP A 158 -10.99 16.18 -1.27
N THR A 159 -10.38 15.60 -0.22
CA THR A 159 -9.93 16.37 0.96
C THR A 159 -9.02 17.51 0.49
N PRO A 160 -9.34 18.78 0.79
CA PRO A 160 -8.52 19.89 0.33
C PRO A 160 -7.09 19.83 0.90
N GLU A 161 -6.10 20.10 0.06
CA GLU A 161 -4.68 20.15 0.48
C GLU A 161 -4.47 21.05 1.70
N ARG A 162 -5.15 22.20 1.76
CA ARG A 162 -5.05 23.10 2.91
C ARG A 162 -5.47 22.44 4.23
N ALA A 163 -6.50 21.58 4.22
CA ALA A 163 -6.94 20.88 5.41
C ALA A 163 -5.89 19.86 5.90
N LEU A 164 -5.16 19.24 4.96
CA LEU A 164 -4.05 18.34 5.28
C LEU A 164 -2.85 19.12 5.85
N LEU A 165 -2.56 20.31 5.31
CA LEU A 165 -1.54 21.20 5.86
C LEU A 165 -1.91 21.70 7.26
N ASP A 166 -3.17 22.09 7.48
CA ASP A 166 -3.66 22.48 8.80
C ASP A 166 -3.56 21.32 9.81
N TYR A 167 -3.81 20.09 9.37
CA TYR A 167 -3.61 18.91 10.21
C TYR A 167 -2.14 18.72 10.62
N LEU A 168 -1.18 18.93 9.72
CA LEU A 168 0.25 18.88 10.06
C LEU A 168 0.62 19.90 11.14
N ASP A 169 0.03 21.09 11.09
CA ASP A 169 0.32 22.19 12.01
C ASP A 169 -0.43 22.07 13.36
N THR A 170 -1.63 21.48 13.37
CA THR A 170 -2.54 21.52 14.53
C THR A 170 -2.87 20.16 15.13
N GLY A 171 -2.60 19.07 14.41
CA GLY A 171 -2.95 17.70 14.80
C GLY A 171 -4.45 17.42 14.72
N VAL A 172 -5.28 18.36 14.26
CA VAL A 172 -6.73 18.20 14.14
C VAL A 172 -7.07 17.56 12.79
N PRO A 173 -7.58 16.31 12.73
CA PRO A 173 -7.85 15.65 11.46
C PRO A 173 -8.93 16.39 10.65
N PRO A 174 -8.86 16.34 9.30
CA PRO A 174 -9.93 16.86 8.46
C PRO A 174 -11.25 16.16 8.75
N LEU A 175 -12.40 16.71 8.36
CA LEU A 175 -13.71 16.04 8.52
C LEU A 175 -14.24 15.42 7.22
N TRP A 176 -13.43 15.42 6.17
CA TRP A 176 -13.75 14.83 4.86
C TRP A 176 -13.51 13.33 4.91
N THR A 177 -14.57 12.54 4.99
CA THR A 177 -14.48 11.08 5.08
C THR A 177 -14.89 10.39 3.79
N SER A 178 -14.20 9.30 3.45
CA SER A 178 -14.56 8.43 2.34
C SER A 178 -15.86 7.68 2.65
N ARG A 179 -16.71 7.54 1.64
CA ARG A 179 -17.90 6.67 1.70
C ARG A 179 -17.74 5.39 0.88
N TRP A 180 -16.61 5.25 0.20
CA TRP A 180 -16.37 4.13 -0.69
C TRP A 180 -15.85 2.93 0.11
N ARG A 181 -16.65 1.86 0.13
CA ARG A 181 -16.37 0.64 0.90
C ARG A 181 -16.49 -0.58 -0.02
N PRO A 182 -15.43 -0.93 -0.77
CA PRO A 182 -15.46 -2.17 -1.55
C PRO A 182 -15.56 -3.38 -0.61
N PRO A 183 -16.35 -4.42 -0.96
CA PRO A 183 -16.44 -5.64 -0.15
C PRO A 183 -15.07 -6.28 0.06
N GLY A 184 -14.74 -6.62 1.30
CA GLY A 184 -13.45 -7.24 1.64
C GLY A 184 -12.25 -6.27 1.69
N GLY A 185 -12.50 -4.96 1.61
CA GLY A 185 -11.46 -3.93 1.67
C GLY A 185 -10.78 -3.67 0.33
N HIS A 186 -9.73 -2.85 0.36
CA HIS A 186 -8.98 -2.40 -0.79
C HIS A 186 -7.48 -2.60 -0.56
N PHE A 187 -6.71 -2.75 -1.63
CA PHE A 187 -5.24 -2.80 -1.54
C PHE A 187 -4.64 -1.50 -2.05
N VAL A 188 -3.71 -0.95 -1.28
CA VAL A 188 -2.97 0.27 -1.61
C VAL A 188 -1.49 0.08 -1.26
N LEU A 189 -0.63 1.00 -1.71
CA LEU A 189 0.77 1.06 -1.28
C LEU A 189 0.94 2.22 -0.30
N VAL A 190 1.80 2.04 0.70
CA VAL A 190 2.31 3.14 1.54
C VAL A 190 3.72 3.44 1.07
N ALA A 191 3.96 4.67 0.58
CA ALA A 191 5.21 5.01 -0.10
C ALA A 191 6.03 6.09 0.61
N GLY A 192 5.40 6.96 1.41
CA GLY A 192 6.08 8.08 2.03
C GLY A 192 5.39 8.58 3.29
N ILE A 193 6.08 9.47 4.00
CA ILE A 193 5.64 10.09 5.25
C ILE A 193 5.92 11.59 5.18
N ARG A 194 4.98 12.43 5.59
CA ARG A 194 5.19 13.85 5.85
C ARG A 194 4.89 14.13 7.31
N ILE A 195 5.87 14.68 8.03
CA ILE A 195 5.78 14.93 9.47
C ILE A 195 5.65 16.45 9.67
N GLY A 196 4.60 16.85 10.36
CA GLY A 196 4.31 18.23 10.76
C GLY A 196 4.72 18.51 12.20
N ALA A 197 4.31 19.67 12.71
CA ALA A 197 4.51 20.03 14.11
C ALA A 197 3.67 19.16 15.05
N GLU A 198 2.43 18.87 14.65
CA GLU A 198 1.43 18.18 15.49
C GLU A 198 0.78 16.97 14.78
N GLY A 199 0.91 16.85 13.45
CA GLY A 199 0.30 15.78 12.65
C GLY A 199 1.30 15.00 11.80
N THR A 200 0.93 13.78 11.37
CA THR A 200 1.71 12.97 10.44
C THR A 200 0.83 12.43 9.31
N LEU A 201 1.20 12.71 8.07
CA LEU A 201 0.54 12.19 6.87
C LEU A 201 1.34 11.03 6.29
N LEU A 202 0.64 10.02 5.79
CA LEU A 202 1.19 8.95 4.98
C LEU A 202 0.79 9.15 3.52
N SER A 203 1.76 9.08 2.62
CA SER A 203 1.51 9.12 1.18
C SER A 203 1.06 7.75 0.70
N ILE A 204 -0.23 7.64 0.40
CA ILE A 204 -0.88 6.45 -0.12
C ILE A 204 -0.82 6.48 -1.64
N VAL A 205 -0.36 5.38 -2.24
CA VAL A 205 -0.48 5.16 -3.68
C VAL A 205 -1.61 4.17 -3.91
N ASP A 206 -2.74 4.73 -4.29
CA ASP A 206 -3.94 4.02 -4.68
C ASP A 206 -3.79 3.41 -6.08
N THR A 207 -4.77 2.58 -6.41
CA THR A 207 -4.81 1.82 -7.66
C THR A 207 -5.79 2.42 -8.67
N TYR A 208 -6.47 3.50 -8.31
CA TYR A 208 -7.36 4.27 -9.17
C TYR A 208 -6.83 5.71 -9.31
N SER A 209 -6.86 6.22 -10.54
CA SER A 209 -6.36 7.56 -10.87
C SER A 209 -7.18 8.69 -10.27
N SER A 210 -8.47 8.45 -9.96
CA SER A 210 -9.36 9.45 -9.36
C SER A 210 -9.00 9.83 -7.93
N PHE A 211 -8.15 9.06 -7.24
CA PHE A 211 -7.74 9.39 -5.88
C PHE A 211 -6.54 10.34 -5.89
N GLY A 212 -6.73 11.55 -5.37
CA GLY A 212 -5.67 12.55 -5.24
C GLY A 212 -5.03 12.93 -6.57
N ASP A 213 -3.70 13.08 -6.56
CA ASP A 213 -2.90 13.39 -7.74
C ASP A 213 -2.51 12.10 -8.47
N ASN A 214 -3.38 11.69 -9.40
CA ASN A 214 -3.19 10.49 -10.21
C ASN A 214 -2.85 9.25 -9.35
N GLY A 215 -3.72 8.93 -8.40
CA GLY A 215 -3.58 7.80 -7.49
C GLY A 215 -2.71 8.07 -6.27
N ILE A 216 -2.04 9.22 -6.13
CA ILE A 216 -1.30 9.57 -4.91
C ILE A 216 -2.11 10.52 -4.06
N HIS A 217 -2.36 10.15 -2.81
CA HIS A 217 -3.05 11.00 -1.84
C HIS A 217 -2.45 10.84 -0.44
N ASP A 218 -2.45 11.94 0.32
CA ASP A 218 -1.94 11.95 1.69
C ASP A 218 -3.08 11.69 2.67
N GLN A 219 -2.84 10.80 3.64
CA GLN A 219 -3.81 10.41 4.66
C GLN A 219 -3.23 10.60 6.07
N PRO A 220 -3.98 11.23 7.00
CA PRO A 220 -3.65 11.21 8.43
C PRO A 220 -3.34 9.79 8.92
N VAL A 221 -2.25 9.64 9.68
CA VAL A 221 -1.78 8.35 10.16
C VAL A 221 -2.83 7.64 11.03
N GLU A 222 -3.67 8.37 11.75
CA GLU A 222 -4.76 7.84 12.57
C GLU A 222 -5.82 7.17 11.68
N TRP A 223 -6.10 7.73 10.51
CA TRP A 223 -7.06 7.17 9.55
C TRP A 223 -6.52 5.92 8.88
N VAL A 224 -5.23 5.90 8.54
CA VAL A 224 -4.61 4.68 7.99
C VAL A 224 -4.58 3.57 9.05
N SER A 225 -4.29 3.91 10.30
CA SER A 225 -4.30 2.96 11.41
C SER A 225 -5.70 2.39 11.65
N ALA A 226 -6.74 3.24 11.63
CA ALA A 226 -8.13 2.82 11.71
C ALA A 226 -8.53 1.92 10.52
N ALA A 227 -8.11 2.28 9.31
CA ALA A 227 -8.37 1.51 8.09
C ALA A 227 -7.71 0.12 8.09
N LEU A 228 -6.65 -0.07 8.89
CA LEU A 228 -5.97 -1.36 9.06
C LEU A 228 -6.62 -2.24 10.14
N ALA A 229 -7.60 -1.75 10.92
CA ALA A 229 -8.19 -2.51 12.02
C ALA A 229 -8.75 -3.87 11.56
N GLY A 230 -8.25 -4.96 12.15
CA GLY A 230 -8.61 -6.34 11.77
C GLY A 230 -8.01 -6.82 10.44
N LEU A 231 -7.15 -6.00 9.81
CA LEU A 231 -6.43 -6.28 8.57
C LEU A 231 -4.91 -6.19 8.82
N GLY A 232 -4.12 -5.90 7.79
CA GLY A 232 -2.68 -5.87 7.90
C GLY A 232 -1.95 -5.35 6.67
N VAL A 233 -0.63 -5.42 6.73
CA VAL A 233 0.27 -5.00 5.66
C VAL A 233 1.18 -6.15 5.25
N LEU A 234 1.57 -6.17 3.99
CA LEU A 234 2.55 -7.07 3.43
C LEU A 234 3.80 -6.26 3.10
N VAL A 235 4.86 -6.50 3.86
CA VAL A 235 6.15 -5.81 3.71
C VAL A 235 7.02 -6.60 2.75
N VAL A 236 7.23 -6.06 1.55
CA VAL A 236 8.01 -6.70 0.49
C VAL A 236 9.43 -6.16 0.50
N VAL A 237 10.40 -7.05 0.67
CA VAL A 237 11.83 -6.75 0.81
C VAL A 237 12.67 -7.71 -0.03
N ASP A 238 13.95 -7.42 -0.17
CA ASP A 238 14.91 -8.40 -0.69
C ASP A 238 14.95 -9.63 0.24
N ALA A 239 15.01 -10.83 -0.33
CA ALA A 239 14.83 -12.07 0.43
C ALA A 239 15.87 -12.27 1.53
N ASP A 240 17.09 -11.75 1.36
CA ASP A 240 18.16 -11.76 2.37
C ASP A 240 17.91 -10.80 3.55
N ARG A 241 16.90 -9.92 3.45
CA ARG A 241 16.51 -8.96 4.50
C ARG A 241 15.22 -9.33 5.23
N ILE A 242 14.66 -10.51 4.99
CA ILE A 242 13.41 -10.95 5.63
C ILE A 242 13.45 -10.85 7.16
N ALA A 243 14.59 -11.16 7.77
CA ALA A 243 14.77 -11.09 9.23
C ALA A 243 14.63 -9.67 9.78
N VAL A 244 15.04 -8.64 9.02
CA VAL A 244 14.91 -7.24 9.42
C VAL A 244 13.44 -6.82 9.44
N ALA A 245 12.67 -7.20 8.41
CA ALA A 245 11.24 -6.92 8.37
C ALA A 245 10.46 -7.64 9.51
N HIS A 246 10.85 -8.87 9.85
CA HIS A 246 10.30 -9.58 11.02
C HIS A 246 10.64 -8.90 12.35
N GLU A 247 11.87 -8.39 12.50
CA GLU A 247 12.27 -7.65 13.70
C GLU A 247 11.52 -6.32 13.80
N ALA A 248 11.44 -5.55 12.70
CA ALA A 248 10.70 -4.28 12.66
C ALA A 248 9.25 -4.46 13.12
N ALA A 249 8.56 -5.50 12.62
CA ALA A 249 7.21 -5.83 13.06
C ALA A 249 7.15 -6.16 14.57
N ARG A 250 8.07 -6.99 15.09
CA ARG A 250 8.07 -7.36 16.52
C ARG A 250 8.39 -6.19 17.45
N VAL A 251 9.33 -5.34 17.06
CA VAL A 251 9.71 -4.13 17.81
C VAL A 251 8.54 -3.15 17.87
N ALA A 252 7.78 -3.01 16.78
CA ALA A 252 6.56 -2.21 16.72
C ALA A 252 5.37 -2.83 17.48
N GLY A 253 5.55 -3.97 18.18
CA GLY A 253 4.47 -4.66 18.90
C GLY A 253 3.51 -5.44 18.01
N LEU A 254 3.86 -5.67 16.74
CA LEU A 254 3.05 -6.36 15.74
C LEU A 254 3.49 -7.82 15.56
N THR A 255 2.62 -8.61 14.94
CA THR A 255 2.82 -10.05 14.71
C THR A 255 3.07 -10.33 13.23
N PRO A 256 4.20 -10.97 12.88
CA PRO A 256 4.45 -11.40 11.51
C PRO A 256 3.61 -12.62 11.12
N SER A 257 2.36 -12.41 10.73
CA SER A 257 1.41 -13.48 10.42
C SER A 257 0.40 -13.06 9.36
N PHE A 258 -0.13 -14.02 8.60
CA PHE A 258 -1.22 -13.79 7.65
C PHE A 258 -2.56 -13.59 8.37
N TRP A 259 -3.53 -12.96 7.68
CA TRP A 259 -4.86 -12.61 8.19
C TRP A 259 -6.00 -12.97 7.21
N ASP A 260 -5.77 -13.93 6.33
CA ASP A 260 -6.66 -14.31 5.23
C ASP A 260 -7.23 -15.73 5.32
#